data_AF-A0A7C6Y1X2-F1
#
_entry.id   AF-A0A7C6Y1X2-F1
#
_cell.length_a   1.000
_cell.length_b   1.000
_cell.length_c   1.000
_cell.angle_alpha   90.00
_cell.angle_beta   90.00
_cell.angle_gamma   90.00
#
_symmetry.space_group_name_H-M   'P 1'
#
loop_
_entity.id
_entity.type
_entity.pdbx_description
1 polymer ?
#
loop_
_entity_poly.entity_id
_entity_poly.type
_entity_poly.pdbx_seq_one_letter_code
_entity_poly.pdbx_strand_id
1 'polypeptide(L)'
;RLVDVAQDVIVNAEDCGTIQGILVTKADAREAGEPFADRIAGRFTASQVEDPETHELLLDANELIEDEMAERIEANAKIKEIYVRSPLSCALRHGVCVRCYGRDLARGTLVNIGEAVGIIAAQSIGEPGTQLTLRTFHTGGVAGTSDITQGLPRVQELFEARIPKGQAIIADIDGVVELRSEGDQRWVRIVSTDTSRLEHQIPEGYTLQVEEGQEVDEGQLLATGDGSNGHEPEILSKGSGRVSITDNTIVVLHEERQEREYEIPITARLSVVSGMPVRAGDLITEGSKNPHEILSILGVEAVRDYLVVEIQKVYRSQGVAINDKHIEVIIRQMLRRVLIRTSGDTEFLPDQLVDRLELEQINEQVIKEGGEPATAEPVILGITKAALNTDSFLSAASFQHTISVLASAAIEGRTDELRGLKESVLIGKLIPAGTGFRSDGVKSNGETPEIEEPGYEDLTEDLLASFDDGLFGEDTESELKALDAEFLARTESEAEASDADVVDQTAEG
;
A
#
# COMPACT_ATOMS: atom_id res chain seq x y z
N ARG A 1 3.88 -17.32 -6.02
CA ARG A 1 3.31 -15.95 -5.96
C ARG A 1 3.88 -15.15 -4.81
N LEU A 2 3.66 -15.55 -3.54
CA LEU A 2 4.22 -14.83 -2.39
C LEU A 2 5.75 -14.74 -2.43
N VAL A 3 6.43 -15.82 -2.82
CA VAL A 3 7.89 -15.82 -3.01
C VAL A 3 8.29 -14.85 -4.13
N ASP A 4 7.57 -14.83 -5.24
CA ASP A 4 7.90 -14.00 -6.40
C ASP A 4 7.83 -12.50 -6.10
N VAL A 5 6.89 -12.09 -5.24
CA VAL A 5 6.73 -10.69 -4.85
C VAL A 5 7.68 -10.25 -3.73
N ALA A 6 8.16 -11.18 -2.90
CA ALA A 6 8.92 -10.85 -1.69
C ALA A 6 10.40 -11.28 -1.74
N GLN A 7 10.84 -11.98 -2.78
CA GLN A 7 12.20 -12.54 -2.85
C GLN A 7 13.33 -11.50 -2.80
N ASP A 8 13.08 -10.24 -3.18
CA ASP A 8 14.04 -9.14 -3.14
C ASP A 8 14.08 -8.45 -1.75
N VAL A 9 13.26 -8.88 -0.80
CA VAL A 9 13.23 -8.33 0.56
C VAL A 9 14.24 -9.03 1.44
N ILE A 10 15.44 -8.46 1.48
CA ILE A 10 16.58 -8.90 2.31
C ILE A 10 16.89 -7.83 3.34
N VAL A 11 17.37 -8.24 4.52
CA VAL A 11 17.88 -7.29 5.50
C VAL A 11 19.24 -6.78 5.07
N ASN A 12 19.38 -5.51 4.74
CA ASN A 12 20.61 -4.97 4.13
C ASN A 12 21.19 -3.73 4.83
N ALA A 13 20.53 -3.22 5.87
CA ALA A 13 21.05 -2.13 6.70
C ALA A 13 20.65 -2.31 8.17
N GLU A 14 21.41 -1.73 9.10
CA GLU A 14 21.04 -1.74 10.53
C GLU A 14 19.83 -0.83 10.79
N ASP A 15 19.83 0.36 10.21
CA ASP A 15 18.79 1.36 10.38
C ASP A 15 18.57 2.15 9.09
N CYS A 16 17.30 2.45 8.81
CA CYS A 16 16.88 3.30 7.70
C CYS A 16 16.67 4.76 8.11
N GLY A 17 16.79 5.08 9.40
CA GLY A 17 16.64 6.43 9.94
C GLY A 17 15.20 6.94 10.03
N THR A 18 14.21 6.11 9.67
CA THR A 18 12.80 6.51 9.77
C THR A 18 12.38 6.65 11.24
N ILE A 19 11.67 7.74 11.53
CA ILE A 19 10.95 7.95 12.79
C ILE A 19 9.50 7.47 12.69
N GLN A 20 9.05 7.07 11.50
CA GLN A 20 7.69 6.59 11.29
C GLN A 20 7.55 5.16 11.82
N GLY A 21 6.49 4.95 12.59
CA GLY A 21 6.06 3.65 13.08
C GLY A 21 4.65 3.32 12.64
N ILE A 22 4.21 2.13 12.99
CA ILE A 22 2.79 1.75 12.97
C ILE A 22 2.25 1.86 14.39
N LEU A 23 0.98 2.25 14.50
CA LEU A 23 0.28 2.25 15.78
C LEU A 23 -0.27 0.85 16.03
N VAL A 24 0.19 0.20 17.10
CA VAL A 24 -0.38 -1.09 17.53
C VAL A 24 -1.26 -0.82 18.73
N THR A 25 -2.55 -1.12 18.61
CA THR A 25 -3.53 -0.90 19.70
C THR A 25 -3.98 -2.22 20.34
N LYS A 26 -4.39 -2.14 21.62
CA LYS A 26 -5.06 -3.25 22.32
C LYS A 26 -6.41 -3.61 21.69
N ALA A 27 -7.07 -2.66 21.02
CA ALA A 27 -8.32 -2.91 20.33
C ALA A 27 -8.10 -3.82 19.11
N ASP A 28 -7.10 -3.52 18.29
CA ASP A 28 -6.75 -4.32 17.11
C ASP A 28 -6.24 -5.71 17.53
N ALA A 29 -5.47 -5.78 18.62
CA ALA A 29 -5.03 -7.07 19.17
C ALA A 29 -6.23 -7.95 19.56
N ARG A 30 -7.25 -7.36 20.21
CA ARG A 30 -8.49 -8.06 20.55
C ARG A 30 -9.27 -8.51 19.31
N GLU A 31 -9.33 -7.67 18.27
CA GLU A 31 -10.01 -8.00 17.02
C GLU A 31 -9.29 -9.12 16.24
N ALA A 32 -7.96 -9.06 16.19
CA ALA A 32 -7.11 -10.09 15.59
C ALA A 32 -7.03 -11.39 16.43
N GLY A 33 -7.50 -11.37 17.68
CA GLY A 33 -7.46 -12.50 18.61
C GLY A 33 -6.05 -12.82 19.15
N GLU A 34 -5.22 -11.79 19.35
CA GLU A 34 -3.86 -11.88 19.92
C GLU A 34 -3.76 -11.18 21.27
N PRO A 35 -2.90 -11.67 22.19
CA PRO A 35 -2.38 -10.83 23.27
C PRO A 35 -1.68 -9.59 22.73
N PHE A 36 -1.73 -8.50 23.49
CA PHE A 36 -1.08 -7.26 23.05
C PHE A 36 0.46 -7.41 23.09
N ALA A 37 1.00 -8.13 24.08
CA ALA A 37 2.41 -8.40 24.24
C ALA A 37 3.02 -9.11 23.01
N ASP A 38 2.35 -10.15 22.49
CA ASP A 38 2.86 -10.96 21.37
C ASP A 38 3.04 -10.13 20.09
N ARG A 39 2.21 -9.10 19.87
CA ARG A 39 2.29 -8.22 18.69
C ARG A 39 3.46 -7.25 18.76
N ILE A 40 3.80 -6.78 19.96
CA ILE A 40 4.86 -5.78 20.18
C ILE A 40 6.22 -6.42 20.49
N ALA A 41 6.23 -7.64 21.02
CA ALA A 41 7.43 -8.35 21.41
C ALA A 41 8.40 -8.53 20.24
N GLY A 42 9.68 -8.24 20.50
CA GLY A 42 10.74 -8.32 19.51
C GLY A 42 10.71 -7.23 18.43
N ARG A 43 9.89 -6.17 18.58
CA ARG A 43 9.94 -4.96 17.73
C ARG A 43 10.71 -3.84 18.42
N PHE A 44 11.13 -2.84 17.63
CA PHE A 44 11.68 -1.60 18.16
C PHE A 44 10.59 -0.56 18.34
N THR A 45 10.69 0.26 19.38
CA THR A 45 9.83 1.45 19.56
C THR A 45 10.14 2.52 18.51
N ALA A 46 9.11 3.16 17.97
CA ALA A 46 9.27 4.31 17.08
C ALA A 46 9.26 5.64 17.87
N SER A 47 8.50 5.69 18.97
CA SER A 47 8.48 6.80 19.92
C SER A 47 8.73 6.33 21.34
N GLN A 48 9.04 7.25 22.24
CA GLN A 48 9.14 6.97 23.68
C GLN A 48 7.80 6.43 24.21
N VAL A 49 7.88 5.48 25.14
CA VAL A 49 6.73 4.89 25.82
C VAL A 49 6.82 5.23 27.30
N GLU A 50 5.87 6.03 27.76
CA GLU A 50 5.76 6.45 29.15
C GLU A 50 4.51 5.86 29.79
N ASP A 51 4.56 5.62 31.10
CA ASP A 51 3.37 5.30 31.87
C ASP A 51 2.48 6.56 32.02
N PRO A 52 1.21 6.52 31.59
CA PRO A 52 0.32 7.68 31.66
C PRO A 52 0.02 8.19 33.08
N GLU A 53 0.24 7.40 34.14
CA GLU A 53 0.04 7.83 35.53
C GLU A 53 1.29 8.34 36.20
N THR A 54 2.38 7.58 36.10
CA THR A 54 3.60 7.89 36.83
C THR A 54 4.51 8.83 36.05
N HIS A 55 4.26 9.01 34.75
CA HIS A 55 5.18 9.65 33.80
C HIS A 55 6.58 9.03 33.85
N GLU A 56 6.66 7.76 34.24
CA GLU A 56 7.91 7.00 34.21
C GLU A 56 8.15 6.52 32.78
N LEU A 57 9.35 6.80 32.27
CA LEU A 57 9.81 6.29 30.98
C LEU A 57 9.99 4.78 31.08
N LEU A 58 9.19 4.02 30.34
CA LEU A 58 9.29 2.56 30.28
C LEU A 58 10.29 2.12 29.23
N LEU A 59 10.25 2.76 28.04
CA LEU A 59 11.16 2.50 26.91
C LEU A 59 11.45 3.81 26.19
N ASP A 60 12.71 4.00 25.78
CA ASP A 60 13.10 5.11 24.93
C ASP A 60 12.74 4.83 23.46
N ALA A 61 12.89 5.81 22.56
CA ALA A 61 12.75 5.60 21.12
C ALA A 61 13.90 4.74 20.58
N ASN A 62 13.62 3.86 19.60
CA ASN A 62 14.56 2.88 19.04
C ASN A 62 15.11 1.87 20.05
N GLU A 63 14.32 1.51 21.06
CA GLU A 63 14.65 0.45 22.01
C GLU A 63 13.92 -0.86 21.64
N LEU A 64 14.59 -2.00 21.82
CA LEU A 64 14.01 -3.31 21.55
C LEU A 64 13.03 -3.69 22.66
N ILE A 65 11.81 -4.04 22.29
CA ILE A 65 10.79 -4.54 23.21
C ILE A 65 11.08 -6.02 23.50
N GLU A 66 11.69 -6.31 24.64
CA GLU A 66 11.85 -7.67 25.14
C GLU A 66 10.54 -8.23 25.72
N ASP A 67 10.44 -9.56 25.82
CA ASP A 67 9.21 -10.25 26.22
C ASP A 67 8.74 -9.83 27.62
N GLU A 68 9.67 -9.67 28.57
CA GLU A 68 9.37 -9.20 29.92
C GLU A 68 8.77 -7.78 29.93
N MET A 69 9.26 -6.90 29.07
CA MET A 69 8.75 -5.53 28.96
C MET A 69 7.39 -5.51 28.26
N ALA A 70 7.20 -6.33 27.22
CA ALA A 70 5.92 -6.49 26.55
C ALA A 70 4.82 -6.95 27.53
N GLU A 71 5.10 -7.92 28.41
CA GLU A 71 4.17 -8.36 29.46
C GLU A 71 3.86 -7.24 30.46
N ARG A 72 4.86 -6.46 30.89
CA ARG A 72 4.66 -5.31 31.78
C ARG A 72 3.73 -4.26 31.15
N ILE A 73 3.89 -4.00 29.85
CA ILE A 73 3.06 -3.04 29.13
C ILE A 73 1.64 -3.59 28.92
N GLU A 74 1.49 -4.88 28.67
CA GLU A 74 0.16 -5.51 28.58
C GLU A 74 -0.60 -5.42 29.91
N ALA A 75 0.08 -5.71 31.03
CA ALA A 75 -0.48 -5.62 32.38
C ALA A 75 -0.93 -4.21 32.76
N ASN A 76 -0.31 -3.16 32.20
CA ASN A 76 -0.75 -1.79 32.41
C ASN A 76 -2.00 -1.47 31.56
N ALA A 77 -3.16 -1.45 32.20
CA ALA A 77 -4.45 -1.18 31.54
C ALA A 77 -4.56 0.23 30.93
N LYS A 78 -3.68 1.17 31.29
CA LYS A 78 -3.73 2.56 30.80
C LYS A 78 -3.01 2.76 29.49
N ILE A 79 -2.02 1.93 29.19
CA ILE A 79 -1.36 1.91 27.89
C ILE A 79 -2.30 1.19 26.92
N LYS A 80 -2.92 1.95 26.02
CA LYS A 80 -3.87 1.43 25.02
C LYS A 80 -3.22 1.16 23.68
N GLU A 81 -2.15 1.88 23.38
CA GLU A 81 -1.51 1.93 22.07
C GLU A 81 -0.02 2.25 22.20
N ILE A 82 0.77 1.76 21.24
CA ILE A 82 2.21 1.99 21.17
C ILE A 82 2.60 2.18 19.70
N TYR A 83 3.50 3.12 19.44
CA TYR A 83 4.15 3.25 18.15
C TYR A 83 5.39 2.36 18.07
N VAL A 84 5.36 1.39 17.16
CA VAL A 84 6.47 0.47 16.90
C VAL A 84 6.97 0.60 15.47
N ARG A 85 8.25 0.33 15.26
CA ARG A 85 8.82 0.23 13.92
C ARG A 85 8.31 -1.06 13.25
N SER A 86 8.13 -0.98 11.94
CA SER A 86 7.59 -2.07 11.12
C SER A 86 8.28 -2.12 9.76
N PRO A 87 8.32 -3.28 9.09
CA PRO A 87 8.65 -3.37 7.67
C PRO A 87 7.79 -2.45 6.80
N LEU A 88 6.54 -2.14 7.18
CA LEU A 88 5.66 -1.23 6.42
C LEU A 88 6.19 0.20 6.36
N SER A 89 6.80 0.70 7.46
CA SER A 89 7.29 2.08 7.58
C SER A 89 8.78 2.24 7.21
N CYS A 90 9.45 1.16 6.82
CA CYS A 90 10.88 1.21 6.48
C CYS A 90 11.14 2.12 5.27
N ALA A 91 12.11 3.02 5.38
CA ALA A 91 12.47 3.99 4.34
C ALA A 91 13.50 3.47 3.32
N LEU A 92 13.97 2.22 3.45
CA LEU A 92 14.90 1.65 2.46
C LEU A 92 14.22 1.35 1.14
N ARG A 93 14.82 1.83 0.04
CA ARG A 93 14.36 1.57 -1.34
C ARG A 93 14.32 0.07 -1.66
N HIS A 94 15.37 -0.65 -1.29
CA HIS A 94 15.46 -2.10 -1.45
C HIS A 94 15.71 -2.74 -0.09
N GLY A 95 15.02 -3.85 0.20
CA GLY A 95 15.16 -4.55 1.48
C GLY A 95 14.50 -3.86 2.66
N VAL A 96 14.88 -4.29 3.86
CA VAL A 96 14.37 -3.78 5.15
C VAL A 96 15.55 -3.65 6.13
N CYS A 97 15.51 -2.71 7.07
CA CYS A 97 16.56 -2.60 8.07
C CYS A 97 16.32 -3.50 9.29
N VAL A 98 17.39 -3.81 10.04
CA VAL A 98 17.32 -4.60 11.28
C VAL A 98 16.32 -4.00 12.26
N ARG A 99 16.32 -2.67 12.47
CA ARG A 99 15.40 -2.01 13.41
C ARG A 99 13.92 -2.06 13.01
N CYS A 100 13.62 -2.01 11.72
CA CYS A 100 12.23 -2.11 11.24
C CYS A 100 11.69 -3.54 11.29
N TYR A 101 12.55 -4.56 11.15
CA TYR A 101 12.14 -5.97 11.24
C TYR A 101 12.17 -6.52 12.68
N GLY A 102 13.17 -6.11 13.45
CA GLY A 102 13.40 -6.48 14.84
C GLY A 102 14.00 -7.88 15.01
N ARG A 103 13.40 -8.66 15.91
CA ARG A 103 13.83 -10.01 16.30
C ARG A 103 13.53 -11.04 15.21
N ASP A 104 14.50 -11.90 14.91
CA ASP A 104 14.31 -13.14 14.15
C ASP A 104 13.53 -14.15 15.00
N LEU A 105 12.37 -14.57 14.51
CA LEU A 105 11.47 -15.47 15.21
C LEU A 105 11.99 -16.91 15.29
N ALA A 106 12.91 -17.30 14.40
CA ALA A 106 13.50 -18.64 14.41
C ALA A 106 14.62 -18.78 15.44
N ARG A 107 15.44 -17.74 15.60
CA ARG A 107 16.62 -17.74 16.49
C ARG A 107 16.39 -17.06 17.83
N GLY A 108 15.39 -16.19 17.94
CA GLY A 108 15.11 -15.39 19.14
C GLY A 108 16.07 -14.20 19.33
N THR A 109 17.07 -14.03 18.47
CA THR A 109 18.00 -12.89 18.47
C THR A 109 17.57 -11.82 17.47
N LEU A 110 18.24 -10.68 17.45
CA LEU A 110 18.07 -9.71 16.36
C LEU A 110 18.34 -10.36 15.00
N VAL A 111 17.62 -9.90 13.98
CA VAL A 111 17.83 -10.35 12.61
C VAL A 111 19.22 -9.92 12.12
N ASN A 112 19.90 -10.81 11.40
CA ASN A 112 21.21 -10.52 10.84
C ASN A 112 21.10 -9.78 9.51
N ILE A 113 22.11 -8.97 9.21
CA ILE A 113 22.31 -8.44 7.86
C ILE A 113 22.55 -9.62 6.90
N GLY A 114 21.89 -9.58 5.75
CA GLY A 114 21.86 -10.62 4.74
C GLY A 114 20.73 -11.64 4.90
N GLU A 115 19.89 -11.54 5.92
CA GLU A 115 18.78 -12.49 6.11
C GLU A 115 17.66 -12.26 5.06
N ALA A 116 17.22 -13.33 4.39
CA ALA A 116 16.19 -13.29 3.36
C ALA A 116 14.77 -13.30 3.95
N VAL A 117 14.43 -12.24 4.70
CA VAL A 117 13.16 -12.14 5.44
C VAL A 117 11.92 -12.21 4.57
N GLY A 118 12.00 -11.83 3.30
CA GLY A 118 10.92 -11.97 2.33
C GLY A 118 10.58 -13.41 1.98
N ILE A 119 11.60 -14.27 1.83
CA ILE A 119 11.39 -15.71 1.61
C ILE A 119 10.80 -16.36 2.86
N ILE A 120 11.33 -16.03 4.03
CA ILE A 120 10.81 -16.51 5.31
C ILE A 120 9.33 -16.13 5.44
N ALA A 121 9.00 -14.85 5.24
CA ALA A 121 7.62 -14.37 5.30
C ALA A 121 6.70 -15.11 4.31
N ALA A 122 7.14 -15.26 3.06
CA ALA A 122 6.36 -15.95 2.04
C ALA A 122 6.09 -17.42 2.39
N GLN A 123 7.07 -18.12 2.98
CA GLN A 123 6.93 -19.50 3.43
C GLN A 123 6.04 -19.61 4.66
N SER A 124 6.23 -18.75 5.66
CA SER A 124 5.42 -18.71 6.88
C SER A 124 3.94 -18.45 6.62
N ILE A 125 3.60 -17.79 5.51
CA ILE A 125 2.22 -17.57 5.06
C ILE A 125 1.74 -18.71 4.13
N GLY A 126 2.61 -19.15 3.22
CA GLY A 126 2.29 -20.13 2.19
C GLY A 126 2.09 -21.55 2.71
N GLU A 127 2.99 -22.04 3.57
CA GLU A 127 2.93 -23.41 4.10
C GLU A 127 1.60 -23.65 4.84
N PRO A 128 1.20 -22.83 5.83
CA PRO A 128 -0.09 -23.02 6.48
C PRO A 128 -1.26 -22.90 5.49
N GLY A 129 -1.18 -22.02 4.49
CA GLY A 129 -2.19 -21.90 3.44
C GLY A 129 -2.44 -23.21 2.67
N THR A 130 -1.38 -23.96 2.37
CA THR A 130 -1.53 -25.30 1.73
C THR A 130 -2.22 -26.29 2.67
N GLN A 131 -1.89 -26.25 3.98
CA GLN A 131 -2.54 -27.07 4.99
C GLN A 131 -4.03 -26.72 5.17
N LEU A 132 -4.38 -25.43 5.14
CA LEU A 132 -5.76 -24.95 5.22
C LEU A 132 -6.60 -25.53 4.09
N THR A 133 -6.06 -25.46 2.86
CA THR A 133 -6.73 -26.02 1.67
C THR A 133 -7.11 -27.49 1.89
N LEU A 134 -6.16 -28.30 2.37
CA LEU A 134 -6.38 -29.72 2.62
C LEU A 134 -7.42 -29.97 3.72
N ARG A 135 -7.46 -29.15 4.78
CA ARG A 135 -8.44 -29.29 5.87
C ARG A 135 -9.86 -28.89 5.45
N THR A 136 -10.01 -27.80 4.69
CA THR A 136 -11.32 -27.26 4.28
C THR A 136 -12.10 -28.25 3.41
N PHE A 137 -11.43 -29.07 2.58
CA PHE A 137 -12.09 -30.10 1.76
C PHE A 137 -12.84 -31.16 2.57
N HIS A 138 -12.45 -31.41 3.82
CA HIS A 138 -13.08 -32.44 4.65
C HIS A 138 -14.27 -31.91 5.48
N THR A 139 -14.38 -30.59 5.67
CA THR A 139 -15.45 -29.96 6.47
C THR A 139 -16.58 -29.36 5.62
N GLY A 140 -16.37 -29.22 4.30
CA GLY A 140 -17.30 -28.58 3.36
C GLY A 140 -18.66 -29.26 3.14
N GLY A 141 -19.00 -30.32 3.88
CA GLY A 141 -20.27 -31.04 3.78
C GLY A 141 -21.33 -30.64 4.83
N VAL A 142 -21.00 -29.82 5.83
CA VAL A 142 -21.94 -29.47 6.91
C VAL A 142 -22.52 -28.08 6.66
N ALA A 143 -23.65 -28.05 5.95
CA ALA A 143 -24.43 -26.83 5.75
C ALA A 143 -24.98 -26.32 7.09
N GLY A 144 -24.33 -25.33 7.70
CA GLY A 144 -24.87 -24.70 8.89
C GLY A 144 -23.88 -23.92 9.73
N THR A 145 -23.38 -22.79 9.22
CA THR A 145 -23.29 -21.48 9.88
C THR A 145 -22.50 -20.54 8.94
N SER A 146 -22.94 -19.28 8.87
CA SER A 146 -22.49 -18.19 8.01
C SER A 146 -21.06 -18.29 7.43
N ASP A 147 -20.99 -18.12 6.11
CA ASP A 147 -19.84 -17.74 5.28
C ASP A 147 -18.71 -18.77 5.04
N ILE A 148 -18.85 -19.47 3.91
CA ILE A 148 -17.80 -20.29 3.27
C ILE A 148 -16.58 -19.43 2.83
N THR A 149 -16.66 -18.10 2.96
CA THR A 149 -15.54 -17.17 2.71
C THR A 149 -14.48 -17.19 3.81
N GLN A 150 -14.67 -17.80 4.98
CA GLN A 150 -13.74 -17.71 6.12
C GLN A 150 -12.41 -18.48 6.02
N GLY A 151 -12.03 -18.98 4.84
CA GLY A 151 -10.83 -19.80 4.64
C GLY A 151 -9.78 -19.17 3.73
N LEU A 152 -8.98 -20.01 3.09
CA LEU A 152 -7.97 -19.58 2.11
C LEU A 152 -8.53 -18.72 0.95
N PRO A 153 -9.76 -18.91 0.42
CA PRO A 153 -10.28 -18.05 -0.63
C PRO A 153 -10.30 -16.56 -0.27
N ARG A 154 -10.55 -16.21 1.00
CA ARG A 154 -10.51 -14.83 1.48
C ARG A 154 -9.09 -14.32 1.60
N VAL A 155 -8.15 -15.13 2.08
CA VAL A 155 -6.71 -14.77 2.09
C VAL A 155 -6.23 -14.49 0.67
N GLN A 156 -6.62 -15.31 -0.31
CA GLN A 156 -6.29 -15.07 -1.72
C GLN A 156 -6.95 -13.81 -2.26
N GLU A 157 -8.21 -13.54 -1.91
CA GLU A 157 -8.92 -12.32 -2.29
C GLU A 157 -8.19 -11.06 -1.76
N LEU A 158 -7.74 -11.11 -0.50
CA LEU A 158 -7.00 -10.01 0.15
C LEU A 158 -5.61 -9.80 -0.47
N PHE A 159 -4.80 -10.85 -0.62
CA PHE A 159 -3.46 -10.71 -1.23
C PHE A 159 -3.50 -10.36 -2.72
N GLU A 160 -4.56 -10.69 -3.44
CA GLU A 160 -4.74 -10.25 -4.82
C GLU A 160 -5.47 -8.90 -4.94
N ALA A 161 -5.75 -8.23 -3.81
CA ALA A 161 -6.49 -6.96 -3.72
C ALA A 161 -7.77 -6.99 -4.59
N ARG A 162 -8.53 -8.08 -4.53
CA ARG A 162 -9.74 -8.28 -5.31
C ARG A 162 -10.94 -7.62 -4.62
N ILE A 163 -11.92 -7.21 -5.43
CA ILE A 163 -13.20 -6.73 -4.92
C ILE A 163 -13.93 -7.90 -4.23
N PRO A 164 -14.35 -7.75 -2.96
CA PRO A 164 -15.01 -8.83 -2.24
C PRO A 164 -16.37 -9.18 -2.83
N LYS A 165 -16.71 -10.48 -2.86
CA LYS A 165 -18.05 -10.92 -3.34
C LYS A 165 -19.21 -10.39 -2.49
N GLY A 166 -19.00 -10.27 -1.18
CA GLY A 166 -19.94 -9.69 -0.23
C GLY A 166 -19.48 -8.32 0.24
N GLN A 167 -19.16 -7.43 -0.71
CA GLN A 167 -18.66 -6.09 -0.40
C GLN A 167 -19.68 -5.33 0.45
N ALA A 168 -19.21 -4.83 1.59
CA ALA A 168 -19.97 -3.88 2.39
C ALA A 168 -19.85 -2.48 1.79
N ILE A 169 -20.94 -1.74 1.85
CA ILE A 169 -20.93 -0.31 1.55
C ILE A 169 -20.38 0.41 2.78
N ILE A 170 -19.38 1.26 2.59
CA ILE A 170 -18.77 2.08 3.63
C ILE A 170 -19.10 3.56 3.44
N ALA A 171 -19.02 4.33 4.52
CA ALA A 171 -19.19 5.77 4.47
C ALA A 171 -17.96 6.45 3.84
N ASP A 172 -18.17 7.45 2.99
CA ASP A 172 -17.11 8.22 2.33
C ASP A 172 -16.79 9.51 3.11
N ILE A 173 -17.77 9.98 3.88
CA ILE A 173 -17.70 11.21 4.66
C ILE A 173 -18.17 10.96 6.09
N ASP A 174 -17.68 11.77 7.02
CA ASP A 174 -18.23 11.87 8.37
C ASP A 174 -19.63 12.48 8.31
N GLY A 175 -20.50 12.13 9.25
CA GLY A 175 -21.80 12.79 9.36
C GLY A 175 -22.85 12.00 10.12
N VAL A 176 -24.10 12.41 9.95
CA VAL A 176 -25.26 11.75 10.56
C VAL A 176 -26.04 11.00 9.49
N VAL A 177 -26.41 9.76 9.82
CA VAL A 177 -27.17 8.88 8.93
C VAL A 177 -28.64 9.27 8.88
N GLU A 178 -29.17 9.46 7.69
CA GLU A 178 -30.60 9.56 7.37
C GLU A 178 -31.01 8.36 6.51
N LEU A 179 -31.99 7.58 6.98
CA LEU A 179 -32.52 6.45 6.21
C LEU A 179 -33.78 6.88 5.45
N ARG A 180 -33.80 6.62 4.15
CA ARG A 180 -35.01 6.74 3.32
C ARG A 180 -35.34 5.39 2.68
N SER A 181 -36.63 5.10 2.57
CA SER A 181 -37.12 3.88 1.92
C SER A 181 -38.23 4.29 0.97
N GLU A 182 -38.02 4.06 -0.32
CA GLU A 182 -39.02 4.31 -1.36
C GLU A 182 -39.26 3.01 -2.12
N GLY A 183 -40.46 2.44 -1.95
CA GLY A 183 -40.82 1.15 -2.56
C GLY A 183 -39.85 0.03 -2.15
N ASP A 184 -39.20 -0.56 -3.16
CA ASP A 184 -38.24 -1.64 -3.00
C ASP A 184 -36.77 -1.16 -2.94
N GLN A 185 -36.52 0.15 -2.81
CA GLN A 185 -35.16 0.68 -2.65
C GLN A 185 -34.99 1.35 -1.28
N ARG A 186 -33.83 1.10 -0.66
CA ARG A 186 -33.38 1.79 0.54
C ARG A 186 -32.23 2.68 0.20
N TRP A 187 -32.26 3.89 0.72
CA TRP A 187 -31.23 4.90 0.55
C TRP A 187 -30.70 5.26 1.93
N VAL A 188 -29.38 5.29 2.04
CA VAL A 188 -28.69 5.83 3.20
C VAL A 188 -28.10 7.15 2.77
N ARG A 189 -28.53 8.26 3.38
CA ARG A 189 -27.93 9.58 3.17
C ARG A 189 -27.07 9.90 4.39
N ILE A 190 -25.81 10.29 4.17
CA ILE A 190 -24.94 10.81 5.22
C ILE A 190 -24.86 12.31 5.02
N VAL A 191 -25.16 13.08 6.08
CA VAL A 191 -25.12 14.53 6.07
C VAL A 191 -24.01 15.00 7.01
N SER A 192 -22.99 15.65 6.47
CA SER A 192 -22.04 16.45 7.24
C SER A 192 -22.49 17.91 7.26
N THR A 193 -22.31 18.57 8.39
CA THR A 193 -22.57 20.01 8.52
C THR A 193 -21.41 20.61 9.30
N ASP A 194 -20.57 21.35 8.60
CA ASP A 194 -19.42 22.04 9.19
C ASP A 194 -19.72 23.53 9.30
N THR A 195 -19.69 24.05 10.52
CA THR A 195 -19.88 25.47 10.79
C THR A 195 -18.52 26.14 10.99
N SER A 196 -18.08 26.93 10.03
CA SER A 196 -16.87 27.74 10.14
C SER A 196 -17.20 29.18 10.53
N ARG A 197 -16.31 29.79 11.34
CA ARG A 197 -16.40 31.19 11.76
C ARG A 197 -15.38 32.00 10.98
N LEU A 198 -15.86 32.87 10.10
CA LEU A 198 -15.02 33.79 9.35
C LEU A 198 -14.99 35.12 10.09
N GLU A 199 -13.87 35.42 10.73
CA GLU A 199 -13.68 36.65 11.48
C GLU A 199 -13.15 37.78 10.58
N HIS A 200 -13.79 38.94 10.68
CA HIS A 200 -13.47 40.18 10.00
C HIS A 200 -13.27 41.28 11.05
N GLN A 201 -12.03 41.74 11.22
CA GLN A 201 -11.72 42.85 12.12
C GLN A 201 -12.10 44.17 11.47
N ILE A 202 -12.77 45.03 12.24
CA ILE A 202 -13.21 46.35 11.79
C ILE A 202 -12.35 47.42 12.48
N PRO A 203 -11.54 48.18 11.72
CA PRO A 203 -10.81 49.33 12.25
C PRO A 203 -11.74 50.47 12.68
N GLU A 204 -11.30 51.30 13.62
CA GLU A 204 -12.04 52.49 14.05
C GLU A 204 -12.25 53.47 12.88
N GLY A 205 -13.50 53.88 12.62
CA GLY A 205 -13.87 54.79 11.53
C GLY A 205 -14.56 54.15 10.32
N TYR A 206 -14.81 52.84 10.34
CA TYR A 206 -15.58 52.14 9.31
C TYR A 206 -17.09 52.15 9.63
N THR A 207 -17.92 52.36 8.61
CA THR A 207 -19.39 52.23 8.69
C THR A 207 -19.83 50.82 8.29
N LEU A 208 -20.57 50.16 9.17
CA LEU A 208 -21.19 48.85 8.93
C LEU A 208 -22.29 48.92 7.88
N GLN A 209 -22.30 47.97 6.94
CA GLN A 209 -23.33 47.85 5.88
C GLN A 209 -24.28 46.67 6.12
N VAL A 210 -24.04 45.86 7.15
CA VAL A 210 -24.79 44.64 7.47
C VAL A 210 -25.38 44.69 8.89
N GLU A 211 -26.52 44.06 9.07
CA GLU A 211 -27.23 43.95 10.35
C GLU A 211 -26.94 42.62 11.08
N GLU A 212 -27.14 42.59 12.40
CA GLU A 212 -27.02 41.36 13.21
C GLU A 212 -28.01 40.29 12.71
N GLY A 213 -27.50 39.10 12.38
CA GLY A 213 -28.29 37.98 11.88
C GLY A 213 -28.62 38.03 10.39
N GLN A 214 -28.11 39.02 9.64
CA GLN A 214 -28.27 39.09 8.19
C GLN A 214 -27.50 37.96 7.50
N GLU A 215 -28.11 37.32 6.50
CA GLU A 215 -27.41 36.41 5.59
C GLU A 215 -26.67 37.20 4.52
N VAL A 216 -25.39 36.89 4.35
CA VAL A 216 -24.50 37.53 3.38
C VAL A 216 -23.93 36.50 2.42
N ASP A 217 -23.71 36.91 1.18
CA ASP A 217 -23.01 36.11 0.15
C ASP A 217 -21.50 36.37 0.17
N GLU A 218 -20.72 35.45 -0.41
CA GLU A 218 -19.28 35.66 -0.61
C GLU A 218 -19.02 36.90 -1.47
N GLY A 219 -18.11 37.77 -1.02
CA GLY A 219 -17.82 39.04 -1.68
C GLY A 219 -18.81 40.17 -1.37
N GLN A 220 -19.81 39.96 -0.49
CA GLN A 220 -20.70 41.04 -0.06
C GLN A 220 -19.99 42.04 0.86
N LEU A 221 -20.30 43.32 0.68
CA LEU A 221 -19.79 44.42 1.51
C LEU A 221 -20.28 44.30 2.95
N LEU A 222 -19.34 44.11 3.89
CA LEU A 222 -19.58 44.07 5.33
C LEU A 222 -19.42 45.45 5.97
N ALA A 223 -18.36 46.18 5.61
CA ALA A 223 -18.08 47.52 6.12
C ALA A 223 -17.32 48.37 5.10
N THR A 224 -17.55 49.68 5.12
CA THR A 224 -16.89 50.67 4.25
C THR A 224 -16.12 51.68 5.11
N GLY A 225 -14.92 52.08 4.70
CA GLY A 225 -14.11 53.07 5.42
C GLY A 225 -13.31 54.00 4.50
N ASP A 226 -12.78 55.08 5.07
CA ASP A 226 -12.23 56.21 4.31
C ASP A 226 -10.81 55.98 3.74
N GLY A 227 -10.31 54.74 3.74
CA GLY A 227 -9.02 54.35 3.13
C GLY A 227 -7.76 55.05 3.69
N SER A 228 -7.90 55.80 4.79
CA SER A 228 -6.93 56.80 5.25
C SER A 228 -5.73 56.20 6.02
N ASN A 229 -5.77 54.91 6.36
CA ASN A 229 -4.75 54.21 7.17
C ASN A 229 -4.16 52.96 6.50
N GLY A 230 -4.08 52.91 5.16
CA GLY A 230 -3.46 51.78 4.43
C GLY A 230 -4.23 50.45 4.51
N HIS A 231 -5.49 50.49 4.97
CA HIS A 231 -6.42 49.38 4.95
C HIS A 231 -7.35 49.51 3.74
N GLU A 232 -7.84 48.39 3.22
CA GLU A 232 -8.75 48.37 2.08
C GLU A 232 -10.03 49.16 2.41
N PRO A 233 -10.53 50.02 1.49
CA PRO A 233 -11.70 50.87 1.75
C PRO A 233 -13.00 50.05 1.92
N GLU A 234 -13.00 48.80 1.49
CA GLU A 234 -14.15 47.89 1.50
C GLU A 234 -13.74 46.58 2.15
N ILE A 235 -14.45 46.19 3.23
CA ILE A 235 -14.29 44.87 3.84
C ILE A 235 -15.37 43.96 3.24
N LEU A 236 -14.93 42.99 2.44
CA LEU A 236 -15.80 42.00 1.80
C LEU A 236 -15.88 40.71 2.64
N SER A 237 -17.01 40.02 2.55
CA SER A 237 -17.18 38.71 3.19
C SER A 237 -16.30 37.66 2.51
N LYS A 238 -15.58 36.87 3.32
CA LYS A 238 -14.73 35.77 2.84
C LYS A 238 -15.52 34.50 2.48
N GLY A 239 -16.81 34.47 2.80
CA GLY A 239 -17.71 33.35 2.54
C GLY A 239 -19.16 33.73 2.79
N SER A 240 -20.09 32.87 2.41
CA SER A 240 -21.51 33.10 2.67
C SER A 240 -21.87 32.74 4.12
N GLY A 241 -22.90 33.32 4.71
CA GLY A 241 -23.32 32.90 6.04
C GLY A 241 -24.07 33.94 6.84
N ARG A 242 -24.34 33.64 8.12
CA ARG A 242 -25.00 34.58 9.03
C ARG A 242 -24.01 35.46 9.75
N VAL A 243 -24.24 36.76 9.68
CA VAL A 243 -23.42 37.79 10.34
C VAL A 243 -23.76 37.83 11.83
N SER A 244 -22.74 37.77 12.69
CA SER A 244 -22.81 38.17 14.10
C SER A 244 -21.76 39.22 14.41
N ILE A 245 -22.19 40.34 14.96
CA ILE A 245 -21.44 41.56 15.18
C ILE A 245 -21.08 41.61 16.66
N THR A 246 -19.78 41.55 16.95
CA THR A 246 -19.22 41.87 18.26
C THR A 246 -18.45 43.20 18.12
N ASP A 247 -18.42 44.05 19.15
CA ASP A 247 -17.97 45.46 19.12
C ASP A 247 -16.99 45.87 17.99
N ASN A 248 -15.88 45.15 17.79
CA ASN A 248 -14.86 45.42 16.76
C ASN A 248 -14.65 44.29 15.73
N THR A 249 -15.46 43.22 15.75
CA THR A 249 -15.31 42.05 14.88
C THR A 249 -16.66 41.59 14.33
N ILE A 250 -16.78 41.51 13.01
CA ILE A 250 -17.85 40.76 12.35
C ILE A 250 -17.43 39.30 12.25
N VAL A 251 -18.27 38.39 12.73
CA VAL A 251 -18.12 36.95 12.56
C VAL A 251 -19.20 36.47 11.60
N VAL A 252 -18.80 35.98 10.44
CA VAL A 252 -19.72 35.31 9.51
C VAL A 252 -19.70 33.82 9.83
N LEU A 253 -20.83 33.28 10.26
CA LEU A 253 -21.06 31.84 10.47
C LEU A 253 -21.41 31.21 9.12
N HIS A 254 -20.42 30.59 8.49
CA HIS A 254 -20.59 29.83 7.25
C HIS A 254 -20.90 28.37 7.60
N GLU A 255 -22.07 27.90 7.19
CA GLU A 255 -22.46 26.49 7.31
C GLU A 255 -22.27 25.81 5.94
N GLU A 256 -21.28 24.92 5.86
CA GLU A 256 -21.10 24.07 4.69
C GLU A 256 -21.81 22.73 4.95
N ARG A 257 -22.78 22.40 4.09
CA ARG A 257 -23.50 21.14 4.17
C ARG A 257 -23.09 20.24 3.01
N GLN A 258 -22.46 19.12 3.33
CA GLN A 258 -22.14 18.07 2.36
C GLN A 258 -23.05 16.88 2.61
N GLU A 259 -23.65 16.35 1.54
CA GLU A 259 -24.48 15.14 1.63
C GLU A 259 -24.03 14.09 0.61
N ARG A 260 -24.05 12.84 1.04
CA ARG A 260 -23.73 11.68 0.21
C ARG A 260 -24.81 10.63 0.32
N GLU A 261 -25.31 10.16 -0.81
CA GLU A 261 -26.36 9.14 -0.87
C GLU A 261 -25.83 7.81 -1.38
N TYR A 262 -26.24 6.74 -0.71
CA TYR A 262 -25.89 5.37 -1.01
C TYR A 262 -27.16 4.56 -1.27
N GLU A 263 -27.20 3.89 -2.42
CA GLU A 263 -28.27 2.95 -2.74
C GLU A 263 -27.96 1.58 -2.10
N ILE A 264 -28.87 1.11 -1.25
CA ILE A 264 -28.71 -0.13 -0.49
C ILE A 264 -29.71 -1.19 -1.00
N PRO A 265 -29.25 -2.33 -1.54
CA PRO A 265 -30.12 -3.45 -1.91
C PRO A 265 -30.93 -3.94 -0.71
N ILE A 266 -32.20 -4.35 -0.89
CA ILE A 266 -33.06 -4.86 0.22
C ILE A 266 -32.44 -6.08 0.92
N THR A 267 -31.72 -6.90 0.18
CA THR A 267 -31.08 -8.12 0.70
C THR A 267 -29.92 -7.83 1.66
N ALA A 268 -29.31 -6.64 1.57
CA ALA A 268 -28.22 -6.25 2.45
C ALA A 268 -28.73 -5.97 3.87
N ARG A 269 -27.98 -6.35 4.90
CA ARG A 269 -28.31 -5.99 6.27
C ARG A 269 -27.64 -4.66 6.60
N LEU A 270 -28.39 -3.72 7.16
CA LEU A 270 -27.86 -2.43 7.59
C LEU A 270 -27.15 -2.60 8.93
N SER A 271 -25.96 -2.00 9.03
CA SER A 271 -25.19 -1.91 10.27
C SER A 271 -25.44 -0.58 11.00
N VAL A 272 -26.08 0.39 10.33
CA VAL A 272 -26.36 1.74 10.85
C VAL A 272 -27.87 1.98 11.09
N VAL A 273 -28.17 2.96 11.94
CA VAL A 273 -29.54 3.40 12.26
C VAL A 273 -29.67 4.90 11.96
N SER A 274 -30.87 5.35 11.58
CA SER A 274 -31.15 6.78 11.38
C SER A 274 -30.83 7.59 12.64
N GLY A 275 -30.10 8.69 12.49
CA GLY A 275 -29.60 9.54 13.58
C GLY A 275 -28.27 9.08 14.19
N MET A 276 -27.68 7.97 13.73
CA MET A 276 -26.36 7.52 14.17
C MET A 276 -25.28 8.40 13.54
N PRO A 277 -24.32 8.93 14.34
CA PRO A 277 -23.12 9.54 13.79
C PRO A 277 -22.21 8.43 13.24
N VAL A 278 -21.67 8.66 12.05
CA VAL A 278 -20.73 7.76 11.37
C VAL A 278 -19.49 8.53 10.95
N ARG A 279 -18.37 7.84 10.93
CA ARG A 279 -17.12 8.35 10.36
C ARG A 279 -16.90 7.76 8.97
N ALA A 280 -16.11 8.45 8.16
CA ALA A 280 -15.58 7.92 6.92
C ALA A 280 -14.93 6.55 7.18
N GLY A 281 -15.22 5.58 6.32
CA GLY A 281 -14.79 4.19 6.42
C GLY A 281 -15.63 3.27 7.33
N ASP A 282 -16.64 3.79 8.03
CA ASP A 282 -17.57 2.97 8.81
C ASP A 282 -18.51 2.15 7.91
N LEU A 283 -18.88 0.95 8.38
CA LEU A 283 -19.76 0.04 7.64
C LEU A 283 -21.20 0.53 7.67
N ILE A 284 -21.78 0.79 6.50
CA ILE A 284 -23.21 1.06 6.33
C ILE A 284 -23.99 -0.27 6.28
N THR A 285 -23.42 -1.28 5.63
CA THR A 285 -24.01 -2.62 5.51
C THR A 285 -23.08 -3.70 6.05
N GLU A 286 -23.65 -4.85 6.45
CA GLU A 286 -22.86 -6.06 6.75
C GLU A 286 -22.12 -6.54 5.49
N GLY A 287 -20.87 -6.98 5.67
CA GLY A 287 -20.05 -7.51 4.59
C GLY A 287 -18.55 -7.24 4.80
N SER A 288 -17.77 -7.49 3.76
CA SER A 288 -16.33 -7.29 3.71
C SER A 288 -15.98 -5.92 3.13
N LYS A 289 -15.05 -5.19 3.76
CA LYS A 289 -14.55 -3.93 3.19
C LYS A 289 -13.71 -4.19 1.94
N ASN A 290 -13.77 -3.27 0.99
CA ASN A 290 -12.93 -3.30 -0.22
C ASN A 290 -11.63 -2.51 0.03
N PRO A 291 -10.44 -3.12 -0.09
CA PRO A 291 -9.17 -2.43 0.12
C PRO A 291 -8.97 -1.19 -0.75
N HIS A 292 -9.53 -1.17 -1.97
CA HIS A 292 -9.41 -0.02 -2.87
C HIS A 292 -10.21 1.19 -2.37
N GLU A 293 -11.41 0.96 -1.82
CA GLU A 293 -12.23 2.04 -1.24
C GLU A 293 -11.62 2.58 0.05
N ILE A 294 -11.08 1.67 0.88
CA ILE A 294 -10.34 2.07 2.09
C ILE A 294 -9.14 2.95 1.70
N LEU A 295 -8.43 2.62 0.61
CA LEU A 295 -7.28 3.41 0.14
C LEU A 295 -7.70 4.81 -0.28
N SER A 296 -8.79 4.93 -1.04
CA SER A 296 -9.26 6.23 -1.54
C SER A 296 -9.88 7.11 -0.44
N ILE A 297 -10.50 6.51 0.58
CA ILE A 297 -11.23 7.25 1.62
C ILE A 297 -10.34 7.54 2.83
N LEU A 298 -9.63 6.53 3.34
CA LEU A 298 -8.86 6.61 4.59
C LEU A 298 -7.35 6.70 4.38
N GLY A 299 -6.86 6.40 3.18
CA GLY A 299 -5.44 6.45 2.85
C GLY A 299 -4.66 5.16 3.16
N VAL A 300 -3.34 5.23 3.00
CA VAL A 300 -2.45 4.06 2.97
C VAL A 300 -2.35 3.36 4.32
N GLU A 301 -2.32 4.12 5.42
CA GLU A 301 -2.17 3.57 6.78
C GLU A 301 -3.37 2.69 7.14
N ALA A 302 -4.59 3.18 6.91
CA ALA A 302 -5.81 2.42 7.18
C ALA A 302 -5.90 1.13 6.36
N VAL A 303 -5.44 1.13 5.10
CA VAL A 303 -5.42 -0.09 4.27
C VAL A 303 -4.41 -1.10 4.81
N ARG A 304 -3.24 -0.64 5.25
CA ARG A 304 -2.20 -1.52 5.82
C ARG A 304 -2.74 -2.23 7.06
N ASP A 305 -3.31 -1.46 7.99
CA ASP A 305 -3.86 -2.00 9.23
C ASP A 305 -5.02 -2.94 8.96
N TYR A 306 -5.94 -2.55 8.07
CA TYR A 306 -7.04 -3.40 7.63
C TYR A 306 -6.56 -4.75 7.08
N LEU A 307 -5.58 -4.74 6.16
CA LEU A 307 -5.06 -5.96 5.55
C LEU A 307 -4.35 -6.84 6.57
N VAL A 308 -3.54 -6.28 7.48
CA VAL A 308 -2.87 -7.05 8.53
C VAL A 308 -3.91 -7.73 9.42
N VAL A 309 -4.86 -6.96 9.97
CA VAL A 309 -5.89 -7.47 10.90
C VAL A 309 -6.77 -8.52 10.23
N GLU A 310 -7.25 -8.25 9.01
CA GLU A 310 -8.15 -9.16 8.31
C GLU A 310 -7.46 -10.47 7.90
N ILE A 311 -6.21 -10.41 7.39
CA ILE A 311 -5.45 -11.62 7.05
C ILE A 311 -5.16 -12.43 8.31
N GLN A 312 -4.74 -11.76 9.40
CA GLN A 312 -4.43 -12.40 10.67
C GLN A 312 -5.65 -13.12 11.26
N LYS A 313 -6.81 -12.46 11.23
CA LYS A 313 -8.09 -13.02 11.68
C LYS A 313 -8.44 -14.30 10.92
N VAL A 314 -8.23 -14.34 9.60
CA VAL A 314 -8.49 -15.55 8.82
C VAL A 314 -7.57 -16.69 9.22
N TYR A 315 -6.24 -16.48 9.30
CA TYR A 315 -5.32 -17.54 9.73
C TYR A 315 -5.60 -18.04 11.16
N ARG A 316 -5.90 -17.12 12.08
CA ARG A 316 -6.25 -17.44 13.47
C ARG A 316 -7.54 -18.23 13.60
N SER A 317 -8.58 -17.87 12.84
CA SER A 317 -9.84 -18.62 12.82
C SER A 317 -9.65 -20.09 12.45
N GLN A 318 -8.55 -20.40 11.75
CA GLN A 318 -8.18 -21.75 11.34
C GLN A 318 -7.14 -22.40 12.27
N GLY A 319 -6.80 -21.75 13.38
CA GLY A 319 -5.87 -22.23 14.40
C GLY A 319 -4.40 -22.13 14.02
N VAL A 320 -4.04 -21.27 13.05
CA VAL A 320 -2.65 -21.00 12.67
C VAL A 320 -2.27 -19.62 13.22
N ALA A 321 -1.24 -19.56 14.06
CA ALA A 321 -0.64 -18.31 14.49
C ALA A 321 0.51 -17.93 13.53
N ILE A 322 0.39 -16.78 12.87
CA ILE A 322 1.43 -16.17 12.05
C ILE A 322 1.79 -14.84 12.71
N ASN A 323 3.07 -14.47 12.73
CA ASN A 323 3.45 -13.16 13.24
C ASN A 323 3.18 -12.07 12.19
N ASP A 324 2.62 -10.94 12.64
CA ASP A 324 2.29 -9.77 11.82
C ASP A 324 3.44 -9.33 10.89
N LYS A 325 4.70 -9.43 11.34
CA LYS A 325 5.86 -9.00 10.54
C LYS A 325 5.96 -9.68 9.17
N HIS A 326 5.50 -10.93 9.07
CA HIS A 326 5.50 -11.65 7.80
C HIS A 326 4.45 -11.10 6.85
N ILE A 327 3.25 -10.80 7.37
CA ILE A 327 2.15 -10.22 6.59
C ILE A 327 2.53 -8.80 6.15
N GLU A 328 3.13 -8.01 7.05
CA GLU A 328 3.63 -6.67 6.80
C GLU A 328 4.67 -6.62 5.67
N VAL A 329 5.59 -7.58 5.60
CA VAL A 329 6.56 -7.69 4.50
C VAL A 329 5.88 -7.87 3.14
N ILE A 330 4.81 -8.65 3.06
CA ILE A 330 4.06 -8.85 1.81
C ILE A 330 3.23 -7.61 1.46
N ILE A 331 2.51 -7.04 2.44
CA ILE A 331 1.70 -5.82 2.23
C ILE A 331 2.56 -4.64 1.80
N ARG A 332 3.80 -4.53 2.34
CA ARG A 332 4.79 -3.54 1.87
C ARG A 332 4.98 -3.61 0.36
N GLN A 333 5.07 -4.81 -0.21
CA GLN A 333 5.26 -4.99 -1.65
C GLN A 333 3.97 -4.71 -2.45
N MET A 334 2.80 -4.98 -1.89
CA MET A 334 1.51 -4.65 -2.52
C MET A 334 1.28 -3.14 -2.65
N LEU A 335 1.82 -2.34 -1.71
CA LEU A 335 1.68 -0.87 -1.63
C LEU A 335 2.98 -0.12 -1.99
N ARG A 336 3.89 -0.78 -2.72
CA ARG A 336 5.20 -0.22 -3.09
C ARG A 336 5.12 0.81 -4.22
N ARG A 337 4.12 0.69 -5.09
CA ARG A 337 3.99 1.51 -6.31
C ARG A 337 2.96 2.65 -6.11
N VAL A 338 3.18 3.73 -6.84
CA VAL A 338 2.29 4.89 -6.95
C VAL A 338 2.05 5.19 -8.43
N LEU A 339 0.90 5.79 -8.75
CA LEU A 339 0.52 6.21 -10.09
C LEU A 339 0.72 7.72 -10.23
N ILE A 340 1.54 8.15 -11.18
CA ILE A 340 1.82 9.57 -11.39
C ILE A 340 0.58 10.28 -11.93
N ARG A 341 0.19 11.41 -11.31
CA ARG A 341 -0.90 12.28 -11.76
C ARG A 341 -0.38 13.47 -12.56
N THR A 342 0.59 14.17 -11.99
CA THR A 342 1.29 15.25 -12.69
C THR A 342 2.78 14.98 -12.66
N SER A 343 3.45 15.14 -13.79
CA SER A 343 4.89 14.93 -13.92
C SER A 343 5.71 16.05 -13.28
N GLY A 344 5.16 17.26 -13.15
CA GLY A 344 5.95 18.44 -12.77
C GLY A 344 7.15 18.58 -13.71
N ASP A 345 8.31 18.90 -13.13
CA ASP A 345 9.59 18.99 -13.83
C ASP A 345 10.39 17.66 -13.81
N THR A 346 9.78 16.55 -13.39
CA THR A 346 10.43 15.23 -13.41
C THR A 346 10.35 14.56 -14.79
N GLU A 347 11.14 13.52 -15.02
CA GLU A 347 11.10 12.71 -16.25
C GLU A 347 9.91 11.73 -16.31
N PHE A 348 9.04 11.71 -15.29
CA PHE A 348 7.93 10.78 -15.23
C PHE A 348 6.80 11.14 -16.20
N LEU A 349 6.09 10.12 -16.66
CA LEU A 349 4.90 10.29 -17.50
C LEU A 349 3.62 10.21 -16.65
N PRO A 350 2.56 10.96 -17.01
CA PRO A 350 1.24 10.77 -16.42
C PRO A 350 0.75 9.33 -16.56
N ASP A 351 0.10 8.81 -15.52
CA ASP A 351 -0.37 7.42 -15.38
C ASP A 351 0.73 6.34 -15.42
N GLN A 352 2.00 6.73 -15.27
CA GLN A 352 3.10 5.78 -15.09
C GLN A 352 3.08 5.20 -13.66
N LEU A 353 3.32 3.90 -13.54
CA LEU A 353 3.54 3.23 -12.26
C LEU A 353 5.01 3.32 -11.86
N VAL A 354 5.30 3.93 -10.73
CA VAL A 354 6.66 4.19 -10.22
C VAL A 354 6.77 3.68 -8.78
N ASP A 355 7.98 3.34 -8.34
CA ASP A 355 8.24 3.03 -6.92
C ASP A 355 8.08 4.30 -6.07
N ARG A 356 7.35 4.20 -4.95
CA ARG A 356 7.09 5.34 -4.06
C ARG A 356 8.36 5.98 -3.52
N LEU A 357 9.33 5.17 -3.08
CA LEU A 357 10.55 5.68 -2.46
C LEU A 357 11.49 6.30 -3.51
N GLU A 358 11.44 5.82 -4.75
CA GLU A 358 12.13 6.44 -5.88
C GLU A 358 11.53 7.80 -6.25
N LEU A 359 10.20 7.88 -6.31
CA LEU A 359 9.50 9.15 -6.52
C LEU A 359 9.86 10.17 -5.43
N GLU A 360 9.85 9.76 -4.16
CA GLU A 360 10.23 10.63 -3.03
C GLU A 360 11.66 11.17 -3.19
N GLN A 361 12.62 10.32 -3.54
CA GLN A 361 14.02 10.72 -3.75
C GLN A 361 14.19 11.70 -4.92
N ILE A 362 13.51 11.47 -6.04
CA ILE A 362 13.59 12.34 -7.23
C ILE A 362 12.90 13.67 -6.96
N ASN A 363 11.73 13.66 -6.33
CA ASN A 363 11.03 14.88 -5.93
C ASN A 363 11.89 15.71 -4.96
N GLU A 364 12.57 15.09 -4.00
CA GLU A 364 13.50 15.79 -3.12
C GLU A 364 14.65 16.47 -3.89
N GLN A 365 15.13 15.87 -4.99
CA GLN A 365 16.17 16.46 -5.83
C GLN A 365 15.62 17.66 -6.62
N VAL A 366 14.46 17.49 -7.28
CA VAL A 366 13.82 18.57 -8.04
C VAL A 366 13.48 19.77 -7.16
N ILE A 367 12.98 19.53 -5.93
CA ILE A 367 12.71 20.59 -4.96
C ILE A 367 14.00 21.35 -4.58
N LYS A 368 15.14 20.65 -4.44
CA LYS A 368 16.44 21.30 -4.15
C LYS A 368 16.93 22.16 -5.32
N GLU A 369 16.56 21.79 -6.54
CA GLU A 369 16.85 22.56 -7.75
C GLU A 369 15.85 23.70 -7.99
N GLY A 370 14.76 23.74 -7.21
CA GLY A 370 13.73 24.77 -7.25
C GLY A 370 12.62 24.52 -8.29
N GLY A 371 12.52 23.31 -8.82
CA GLY A 371 11.46 22.89 -9.76
C GLY A 371 10.19 22.41 -9.07
N GLU A 372 9.16 22.14 -9.88
CA GLU A 372 7.89 21.58 -9.43
C GLU A 372 7.98 20.04 -9.30
N PRO A 373 7.72 19.46 -8.11
CA PRO A 373 7.76 18.01 -7.93
C PRO A 373 6.57 17.31 -8.62
N ALA A 374 6.76 16.04 -8.97
CA ALA A 374 5.68 15.21 -9.48
C ALA A 374 4.67 14.86 -8.37
N THR A 375 3.38 14.84 -8.72
CA THR A 375 2.32 14.35 -7.82
C THR A 375 1.90 12.95 -8.22
N ALA A 376 1.56 12.12 -7.24
CA ALA A 376 1.16 10.74 -7.47
C ALA A 376 0.11 10.29 -6.47
N GLU A 377 -0.70 9.32 -6.88
CA GLU A 377 -1.67 8.66 -6.03
C GLU A 377 -1.20 7.25 -5.66
N PRO A 378 -1.38 6.81 -4.40
CA PRO A 378 -1.03 5.46 -4.00
C PRO A 378 -1.95 4.45 -4.69
N VAL A 379 -1.37 3.32 -5.09
CA VAL A 379 -2.13 2.21 -5.66
C VAL A 379 -1.83 0.93 -4.91
N ILE A 380 -2.87 0.12 -4.69
CA ILE A 380 -2.71 -1.24 -4.17
C ILE A 380 -2.71 -2.23 -5.34
N LEU A 381 -1.63 -3.01 -5.44
CA LEU A 381 -1.49 -4.08 -6.42
C LEU A 381 -1.63 -5.44 -5.73
N GLY A 382 -2.44 -6.32 -6.31
CA GLY A 382 -2.42 -7.73 -5.93
C GLY A 382 -1.05 -8.36 -6.16
N ILE A 383 -0.68 -9.37 -5.38
CA ILE A 383 0.66 -9.99 -5.42
C ILE A 383 1.07 -10.47 -6.82
N THR A 384 0.13 -10.91 -7.66
CA THR A 384 0.44 -11.30 -9.05
C THR A 384 0.87 -10.10 -9.90
N LYS A 385 0.15 -8.97 -9.79
CA LYS A 385 0.47 -7.74 -10.51
C LYS A 385 1.72 -7.06 -9.95
N ALA A 386 1.91 -7.11 -8.63
CA ALA A 386 3.12 -6.60 -7.98
C ALA A 386 4.37 -7.37 -8.44
N ALA A 387 4.33 -8.70 -8.53
CA ALA A 387 5.46 -9.52 -9.00
C ALA A 387 5.86 -9.22 -10.46
N LEU A 388 4.90 -8.91 -11.33
CA LEU A 388 5.16 -8.49 -12.73
C LEU A 388 5.75 -7.08 -12.84
N ASN A 389 5.51 -6.22 -11.83
CA ASN A 389 6.04 -4.85 -11.77
C ASN A 389 7.22 -4.78 -10.79
N THR A 390 8.07 -5.81 -10.78
CA THR A 390 9.37 -5.78 -10.08
C THR A 390 10.40 -5.05 -10.94
N ASP A 391 11.48 -4.56 -10.31
CA ASP A 391 12.51 -3.78 -11.02
C ASP A 391 13.34 -4.67 -11.97
N SER A 392 13.49 -5.95 -11.61
CA SER A 392 14.22 -6.95 -12.41
C SER A 392 13.30 -7.60 -13.43
N PHE A 393 13.63 -7.41 -14.70
CA PHE A 393 12.88 -8.02 -15.79
C PHE A 393 13.17 -9.52 -15.88
N LEU A 394 14.35 -10.00 -15.42
CA LEU A 394 14.67 -11.43 -15.38
C LEU A 394 13.78 -12.17 -14.38
N SER A 395 13.57 -11.60 -13.20
CA SER A 395 12.64 -12.14 -12.20
C SER A 395 11.20 -12.10 -12.69
N ALA A 396 10.77 -10.98 -13.27
CA ALA A 396 9.42 -10.84 -13.80
C ALA A 396 9.14 -11.85 -14.94
N ALA A 397 10.09 -12.02 -15.87
CA ALA A 397 9.99 -12.94 -16.99
C ALA A 397 9.94 -14.42 -16.54
N SER A 398 10.56 -14.74 -15.40
CA SER A 398 10.51 -16.08 -14.80
C SER A 398 9.16 -16.42 -14.17
N PHE A 399 8.30 -15.43 -13.91
CA PHE A 399 7.03 -15.63 -13.22
C PHE A 399 5.89 -15.93 -14.21
N GLN A 400 5.54 -14.97 -15.06
CA GLN A 400 4.47 -15.06 -16.07
C GLN A 400 4.75 -14.12 -17.25
N HIS A 401 4.08 -14.32 -18.39
CA HIS A 401 4.13 -13.45 -19.58
C HIS A 401 5.55 -13.17 -20.12
N THR A 402 6.41 -14.19 -20.10
CA THR A 402 7.84 -14.10 -20.46
C THR A 402 8.12 -13.31 -21.74
N ILE A 403 7.40 -13.60 -22.84
CA ILE A 403 7.60 -12.93 -24.13
C ILE A 403 7.34 -11.43 -24.02
N SER A 404 6.24 -11.03 -23.38
CA SER A 404 5.86 -9.62 -23.23
C SER A 404 6.88 -8.85 -22.38
N VAL A 405 7.31 -9.44 -21.26
CA VAL A 405 8.29 -8.83 -20.35
C VAL A 405 9.63 -8.63 -21.05
N LEU A 406 10.14 -9.66 -21.74
CA LEU A 406 11.42 -9.57 -22.45
C LEU A 406 11.37 -8.61 -23.64
N ALA A 407 10.26 -8.59 -24.39
CA ALA A 407 10.08 -7.65 -25.50
C ALA A 407 10.07 -6.20 -25.01
N SER A 408 9.32 -5.87 -23.94
CA SER A 408 9.33 -4.52 -23.36
C SER A 408 10.72 -4.12 -22.87
N ALA A 409 11.40 -5.03 -22.15
CA ALA A 409 12.75 -4.78 -21.66
C ALA A 409 13.75 -4.54 -22.80
N ALA A 410 13.63 -5.27 -23.93
CA ALA A 410 14.47 -5.09 -25.10
C ALA A 410 14.20 -3.76 -25.83
N ILE A 411 12.93 -3.37 -25.97
CA ILE A 411 12.53 -2.08 -26.58
C ILE A 411 13.05 -0.90 -25.75
N GLU A 412 12.95 -0.99 -24.43
CA GLU A 412 13.39 0.05 -23.49
C GLU A 412 14.91 0.02 -23.24
N GLY A 413 15.60 -1.05 -23.64
CA GLY A 413 17.02 -1.23 -23.37
C GLY A 413 17.36 -1.37 -21.88
N ARG A 414 16.47 -2.01 -21.10
CA ARG A 414 16.63 -2.13 -19.64
C ARG A 414 17.87 -2.95 -19.26
N THR A 415 18.52 -2.54 -18.18
CA THR A 415 19.63 -3.27 -17.56
C THR A 415 19.20 -3.83 -16.21
N ASP A 416 19.51 -5.11 -15.94
CA ASP A 416 19.21 -5.76 -14.67
C ASP A 416 20.42 -5.67 -13.73
N GLU A 417 20.19 -5.21 -12.51
CA GLU A 417 21.24 -5.08 -11.48
C GLU A 417 21.44 -6.34 -10.63
N LEU A 418 20.65 -7.40 -10.82
CA LEU A 418 20.81 -8.68 -10.13
C LEU A 418 20.75 -8.59 -8.60
N ARG A 419 19.91 -7.69 -8.08
CA ARG A 419 19.76 -7.44 -6.63
C ARG A 419 18.92 -8.51 -5.93
N GLY A 420 18.11 -9.25 -6.68
CA GLY A 420 17.23 -10.29 -6.18
C GLY A 420 17.89 -11.67 -6.14
N LEU A 421 17.20 -12.59 -5.48
CA LEU A 421 17.64 -13.99 -5.36
C LEU A 421 17.51 -14.73 -6.69
N LYS A 422 16.37 -14.61 -7.38
CA LYS A 422 16.09 -15.31 -8.64
C LYS A 422 17.06 -14.96 -9.75
N GLU A 423 17.35 -13.68 -9.99
CA GLU A 423 18.27 -13.31 -11.08
C GLU A 423 19.64 -13.96 -10.87
N SER A 424 20.13 -13.93 -9.64
CA SER A 424 21.40 -14.55 -9.27
C SER A 424 21.37 -16.06 -9.48
N VAL A 425 20.28 -16.74 -9.10
CA VAL A 425 20.10 -18.19 -9.35
C VAL A 425 20.05 -18.50 -10.84
N LEU A 426 19.33 -17.72 -11.64
CA LEU A 426 19.21 -17.93 -13.09
C LEU A 426 20.55 -17.80 -13.81
N ILE A 427 21.41 -16.88 -13.37
CA ILE A 427 22.73 -16.64 -13.97
C ILE A 427 23.82 -17.54 -13.36
N GLY A 428 23.53 -18.26 -12.27
CA GLY A 428 24.50 -19.12 -11.58
C GLY A 428 25.49 -18.36 -10.69
N LYS A 429 25.12 -17.16 -10.22
CA LYS A 429 25.88 -16.40 -9.21
C LYS A 429 25.44 -16.75 -7.79
N LEU A 430 26.29 -16.43 -6.82
CA LEU A 430 25.90 -16.48 -5.41
C LEU A 430 24.71 -15.55 -5.15
N ILE A 431 23.71 -16.04 -4.45
CA ILE A 431 22.56 -15.22 -4.06
C ILE A 431 22.99 -14.10 -3.11
N PRO A 432 22.42 -12.88 -3.22
CA PRO A 432 22.72 -11.76 -2.33
C PRO A 432 22.00 -11.92 -0.98
N ALA A 433 22.16 -13.07 -0.32
CA ALA A 433 21.63 -13.36 1.00
C ALA A 433 22.50 -14.40 1.73
N GLY A 434 22.43 -14.41 3.06
CA GLY A 434 23.20 -15.30 3.91
C GLY A 434 24.70 -15.18 3.63
N THR A 435 25.36 -16.30 3.33
CA THR A 435 26.80 -16.36 3.04
C THR A 435 27.20 -15.69 1.73
N GLY A 436 26.25 -15.51 0.80
CA GLY A 436 26.48 -14.78 -0.45
C GLY A 436 26.22 -13.28 -0.34
N PHE A 437 25.75 -12.79 0.81
CA PHE A 437 25.53 -11.37 1.04
C PHE A 437 26.87 -10.64 1.16
N ARG A 438 27.19 -9.82 0.15
CA ARG A 438 28.33 -8.91 0.20
C ARG A 438 27.80 -7.56 0.64
N SER A 439 28.29 -7.04 1.76
CA SER A 439 28.00 -5.68 2.20
C SER A 439 28.74 -4.69 1.31
N ASP A 440 28.33 -4.56 0.05
CA ASP A 440 28.86 -3.56 -0.86
C ASP A 440 28.37 -2.18 -0.39
N GLY A 441 29.05 -1.62 0.62
CA GLY A 441 28.71 -0.31 1.21
C GLY A 441 29.17 -0.04 2.64
N VAL A 442 29.49 -1.06 3.46
CA VAL A 442 30.05 -0.83 4.80
C VAL A 442 31.54 -1.13 4.76
N LYS A 443 32.37 -0.08 4.68
CA LYS A 443 33.79 -0.19 5.02
C LYS A 443 33.91 -0.49 6.52
N SER A 444 33.78 -1.75 6.90
CA SER A 444 34.34 -2.21 8.17
C SER A 444 35.85 -2.38 7.96
N ASN A 445 36.62 -1.60 8.72
CA ASN A 445 38.07 -1.79 8.81
C ASN A 445 38.36 -3.21 9.30
N GLY A 446 39.10 -3.99 8.51
CA GLY A 446 39.71 -5.24 8.96
C GLY A 446 39.63 -6.35 7.92
N GLU A 447 40.70 -6.46 7.12
CA GLU A 447 41.10 -7.64 6.34
C GLU A 447 40.00 -8.33 5.53
N THR A 448 39.84 -7.92 4.28
CA THR A 448 39.30 -8.79 3.22
C THR A 448 40.13 -10.09 3.19
N PRO A 449 39.53 -11.27 3.43
CA PRO A 449 40.16 -12.50 2.98
C PRO A 449 40.21 -12.42 1.45
N GLU A 450 41.40 -12.55 0.86
CA GLU A 450 41.52 -12.88 -0.56
C GLU A 450 40.83 -14.22 -0.77
N ILE A 451 39.63 -14.19 -1.34
CA ILE A 451 38.95 -15.38 -1.83
C ILE A 451 39.31 -15.46 -3.31
N GLU A 452 40.11 -16.47 -3.67
CA GLU A 452 40.36 -16.84 -5.05
C GLU A 452 39.00 -17.04 -5.74
N GLU A 453 38.73 -16.19 -6.75
CA GLU A 453 37.64 -16.47 -7.68
C GLU A 453 37.89 -17.85 -8.27
N PRO A 454 36.94 -18.81 -8.19
CA PRO A 454 37.13 -20.08 -8.87
C PRO A 454 37.29 -19.78 -10.37
N GLY A 455 38.50 -20.04 -10.88
CA GLY A 455 38.84 -19.82 -12.27
C GLY A 455 37.86 -20.58 -13.17
N TYR A 456 37.21 -19.85 -14.07
CA TYR A 456 36.42 -20.41 -15.18
C TYR A 456 37.33 -21.05 -16.25
N GLU A 457 38.30 -21.86 -15.84
CA GLU A 457 39.21 -22.56 -16.77
C GLU A 457 38.97 -24.08 -16.85
N ASP A 458 38.16 -24.66 -15.94
CA ASP A 458 37.90 -26.11 -15.92
C ASP A 458 36.52 -26.55 -16.45
N LEU A 459 35.81 -25.68 -17.18
CA LEU A 459 34.72 -26.13 -18.05
C LEU A 459 35.30 -26.69 -19.35
N THR A 460 35.80 -27.92 -19.29
CA THR A 460 36.29 -28.65 -20.47
C THR A 460 35.19 -28.72 -21.55
N GLU A 461 35.57 -28.56 -22.82
CA GLU A 461 34.71 -28.75 -24.01
C GLU A 461 33.87 -30.04 -23.94
N ASP A 462 34.36 -31.07 -23.26
CA ASP A 462 33.66 -32.35 -23.03
C ASP A 462 32.34 -32.23 -22.24
N LEU A 463 32.22 -31.24 -21.34
CA LEU A 463 31.00 -31.00 -20.56
C LEU A 463 29.95 -30.29 -21.41
N LEU A 464 30.34 -29.33 -22.24
CA LEU A 464 29.46 -28.65 -23.20
C LEU A 464 28.99 -29.61 -24.29
N ALA A 465 29.85 -30.50 -24.78
CA ALA A 465 29.50 -31.53 -25.77
C ALA A 465 28.51 -32.58 -25.22
N SER A 466 28.42 -32.74 -23.89
CA SER A 466 27.49 -33.70 -23.27
C SER A 466 26.05 -33.18 -23.15
N PHE A 467 25.82 -31.88 -23.32
CA PHE A 467 24.48 -31.27 -23.25
C PHE A 467 23.77 -31.16 -24.61
N ASP A 468 24.51 -31.28 -25.72
CA ASP A 468 23.99 -30.94 -27.05
C ASP A 468 23.18 -32.07 -27.72
N ASP A 469 23.36 -33.33 -27.31
CA ASP A 469 22.88 -34.48 -28.10
C ASP A 469 21.67 -35.23 -27.51
N GLY A 470 20.87 -34.61 -26.63
CA GLY A 470 19.75 -35.34 -26.01
C GLY A 470 18.60 -34.56 -25.38
N LEU A 471 18.62 -33.21 -25.37
CA LEU A 471 17.52 -32.43 -24.77
C LEU A 471 16.48 -31.87 -25.75
N PHE A 472 16.79 -31.86 -27.05
CA PHE A 472 15.88 -31.43 -28.09
C PHE A 472 15.62 -32.60 -29.03
N GLY A 473 14.45 -33.23 -28.92
CA GLY A 473 14.02 -34.23 -29.88
C GLY A 473 13.88 -33.62 -31.28
N GLU A 474 14.15 -34.41 -32.31
CA GLU A 474 14.05 -34.04 -33.74
C GLU A 474 12.69 -33.41 -34.12
N ASP A 475 11.66 -33.60 -33.31
CA ASP A 475 10.34 -33.01 -33.49
C ASP A 475 10.30 -31.48 -33.26
N THR A 476 11.19 -30.92 -32.44
CA THR A 476 11.17 -29.49 -32.08
C THR A 476 11.55 -28.56 -33.22
N GLU A 477 12.51 -28.94 -34.07
CA GLU A 477 12.90 -28.14 -35.23
C GLU A 477 11.81 -28.13 -36.31
N SER A 478 11.02 -29.21 -36.38
CA SER A 478 9.87 -29.31 -37.30
C SER A 478 8.67 -28.50 -36.80
N GLU A 479 8.43 -28.47 -35.48
CA GLU A 479 7.40 -27.63 -34.85
C GLU A 479 7.73 -26.14 -34.94
N LEU A 480 9.00 -25.77 -34.75
CA LEU A 480 9.48 -24.39 -34.91
C LEU A 480 9.33 -23.90 -36.37
N LYS A 481 9.68 -24.74 -37.35
CA LYS A 481 9.48 -24.42 -38.78
C LYS A 481 8.01 -24.32 -39.16
N ALA A 482 7.13 -25.11 -38.53
CA ALA A 482 5.69 -25.03 -38.74
C ALA A 482 5.10 -23.72 -38.15
N LEU A 483 5.56 -23.32 -36.96
CA LEU A 483 5.16 -22.06 -36.32
C LEU A 483 5.65 -20.83 -37.09
N ASP A 484 6.88 -20.86 -37.62
CA ASP A 484 7.41 -19.79 -38.48
C ASP A 484 6.62 -19.68 -39.79
N ALA A 485 6.26 -20.81 -40.41
CA ALA A 485 5.45 -20.82 -41.62
C ALA A 485 4.02 -20.29 -41.38
N GLU A 486 3.42 -20.62 -40.24
CA GLU A 486 2.09 -20.14 -39.86
C GLU A 486 2.09 -18.64 -39.50
N PHE A 487 3.17 -18.16 -38.89
CA PHE A 487 3.38 -16.75 -38.61
C PHE A 487 3.58 -15.93 -39.90
N LEU A 488 4.43 -16.40 -40.81
CA LEU A 488 4.67 -15.76 -42.12
C LEU A 488 3.40 -15.71 -42.97
N ALA A 489 2.61 -16.79 -43.00
CA ALA A 489 1.35 -16.83 -43.73
C ALA A 489 0.30 -15.85 -43.18
N ARG A 490 0.27 -15.64 -41.85
CA ARG A 490 -0.60 -14.62 -41.24
C ARG A 490 -0.17 -13.20 -41.62
N THR A 491 1.13 -12.91 -41.57
CA THR A 491 1.65 -11.58 -41.93
C THR A 491 1.47 -11.27 -43.42
N GLU A 492 1.56 -12.27 -44.31
CA GLU A 492 1.26 -12.08 -45.74
C GLU A 492 -0.24 -11.86 -45.97
N SER A 493 -1.12 -12.57 -45.26
CA SER A 493 -2.57 -12.37 -45.37
C SER A 493 -3.04 -11.02 -44.83
N GLU A 494 -2.39 -10.49 -43.78
CA GLU A 494 -2.68 -9.16 -43.24
C GLU A 494 -2.11 -8.04 -44.12
N ALA A 495 -0.97 -8.28 -44.78
CA ALA A 495 -0.42 -7.35 -45.77
C ALA A 495 -1.29 -7.27 -47.03
N GLU A 496 -1.77 -8.41 -47.57
CA GLU A 496 -2.67 -8.43 -48.74
C GLU A 496 -4.05 -7.83 -48.44
N ALA A 497 -4.56 -7.98 -47.21
CA ALA A 497 -5.80 -7.31 -46.79
C ALA A 497 -5.65 -5.78 -46.69
N SER A 498 -4.48 -5.30 -46.26
CA SER A 498 -4.20 -3.86 -46.16
C SER A 498 -3.98 -3.17 -47.52
N ASP A 499 -3.45 -3.88 -48.52
CA ASP A 499 -3.27 -3.34 -49.88
C ASP A 499 -4.55 -3.38 -50.72
N ALA A 500 -5.52 -4.25 -50.39
CA ALA A 500 -6.82 -4.28 -51.06
C ALA A 500 -7.75 -3.12 -50.63
N ASP A 501 -7.68 -2.68 -49.37
CA ASP A 501 -8.53 -1.59 -48.84
C ASP A 501 -8.04 -0.19 -49.23
N VAL A 502 -6.80 -0.03 -49.72
CA VAL A 502 -6.25 1.27 -50.14
C VAL A 502 -6.54 1.59 -51.62
N VAL A 503 -6.86 0.59 -52.45
CA VAL A 503 -7.14 0.81 -53.89
C VAL A 503 -8.61 1.15 -54.17
N ASP A 504 -9.55 0.79 -53.29
CA ASP A 504 -11.00 0.99 -53.52
C ASP A 504 -11.55 2.38 -53.07
N GLN A 505 -10.74 3.20 -52.38
CA GLN A 505 -11.16 4.56 -51.95
C GLN A 505 -10.69 5.70 -52.86
N THR A 506 -10.14 5.41 -54.05
CA THR A 506 -9.74 6.44 -55.04
C THR A 506 -10.48 6.36 -56.39
N ALA A 507 -11.54 5.56 -56.48
CA ALA A 507 -12.31 5.37 -57.72
C ALA A 507 -13.84 5.49 -57.55
N GLU A 508 -14.33 6.49 -56.81
CA GLU A 508 -15.66 7.06 -57.05
C GLU A 508 -15.60 8.59 -56.96
N GLY A 509 -15.47 9.19 -58.14
CA GLY A 509 -15.89 10.56 -58.48
C GLY A 509 -16.87 10.48 -59.64
#